data_AF-A0ABD5QIR3-F1
#
_entry.id   AF-A0ABD5QIR3-F1
#
_cell.length_a   1.000
_cell.length_b   1.000
_cell.length_c   1.000
_cell.angle_alpha   90.00
_cell.angle_beta   90.00
_cell.angle_gamma   90.00
#
_symmetry.space_group_name_H-M   'P 1'
#
loop_
_entity.id
_entity.type
_entity.pdbx_description
1 polymer ?
#
loop_
_entity_poly.entity_id
_entity_poly.type
_entity_poly.pdbx_seq_one_letter_code
_entity_poly.pdbx_strand_id
1 'polypeptide(L)' 'MARAERGGARELFARLEGRACTYCDGDLVRERYKGDRAVVCVECGTPAARAP' A
#
# COMPACT_ATOMS: atom_id res chain seq x y z
N MET A 1 -6.96 23.30 10.40
CA MET A 1 -6.44 22.53 9.26
C MET A 1 -6.03 21.15 9.79
N ALA A 2 -6.88 20.11 9.73
CA ALA A 2 -6.57 18.82 10.39
C ALA A 2 -7.30 17.58 9.82
N ARG A 3 -7.75 17.63 8.55
CA ARG A 3 -8.46 16.51 7.90
C ARG A 3 -8.15 16.44 6.41
N ALA A 4 -6.91 16.11 6.05
CA ALA A 4 -6.52 15.83 4.66
C ALA A 4 -5.66 14.56 4.55
N GLU A 5 -4.90 14.23 5.59
CA GLU A 5 -3.87 13.19 5.55
C GLU A 5 -4.44 11.76 5.64
N ARG A 6 -5.56 11.56 6.35
CA ARG A 6 -6.19 10.22 6.46
C ARG A 6 -6.98 9.79 5.22
N GLY A 7 -7.40 10.75 4.39
CA GLY A 7 -8.12 10.48 3.13
C GLY A 7 -7.15 10.07 2.01
N GLY A 8 -6.02 10.78 1.91
CA GLY A 8 -5.01 10.52 0.88
C GLY A 8 -4.40 9.12 0.96
N ALA A 9 -4.14 8.60 2.16
CA ALA A 9 -3.60 7.25 2.30
C ALA A 9 -4.58 6.17 1.80
N ARG A 10 -5.88 6.32 2.08
CA ARG A 10 -6.90 5.35 1.64
C ARG A 10 -7.07 5.36 0.13
N GLU A 11 -7.06 6.53 -0.49
CA GLU A 11 -7.12 6.66 -1.95
C GLU A 11 -5.83 6.15 -2.62
N LEU A 12 -4.66 6.44 -2.04
CA LEU A 12 -3.39 5.90 -2.49
C LEU A 12 -3.39 4.37 -2.44
N PHE A 13 -3.87 3.77 -1.35
CA PHE A 13 -3.98 2.32 -1.25
C PHE A 13 -4.95 1.73 -2.27
N ALA A 14 -6.11 2.36 -2.49
CA ALA A 14 -7.05 1.91 -3.52
C ALA A 14 -6.46 2.00 -4.95
N ARG A 15 -5.55 2.95 -5.21
CA ARG A 15 -4.88 3.10 -6.51
C ARG A 15 -3.72 2.12 -6.70
N LEU A 16 -3.14 1.63 -5.62
CA LEU A 16 -2.00 0.69 -5.62
C LEU A 16 -2.45 -0.77 -5.51
N GLU A 17 -3.58 -1.05 -4.86
CA GLU A 17 -4.18 -2.39 -4.80
C GLU A 17 -4.43 -2.93 -6.22
N GLY A 18 -3.95 -4.14 -6.51
CA GLY A 18 -4.08 -4.80 -7.82
C GLY A 18 -3.14 -4.25 -8.90
N ARG A 19 -2.17 -3.40 -8.56
CA ARG A 19 -1.10 -3.03 -9.50
C ARG A 19 0.07 -4.02 -9.42
N ALA A 20 0.77 -4.16 -10.54
CA ALA A 20 2.05 -4.85 -10.57
C ALA A 20 3.10 -4.11 -9.73
N CYS A 21 3.93 -4.87 -9.04
CA CYS A 21 5.05 -4.36 -8.27
C CYS A 21 6.08 -3.73 -9.22
N THR A 22 6.72 -2.64 -8.79
CA THR A 22 7.72 -1.98 -9.64
C THR A 22 9.07 -2.71 -9.67
N TYR A 23 9.28 -3.66 -8.75
CA TYR A 23 10.53 -4.39 -8.57
C TYR A 23 10.49 -5.85 -9.07
N CYS A 24 9.29 -6.42 -9.21
CA CYS A 24 9.08 -7.80 -9.64
C CYS A 24 7.71 -7.94 -10.31
N ASP A 25 7.42 -9.09 -10.90
CA ASP A 25 6.15 -9.34 -11.61
C ASP A 25 4.93 -9.59 -10.69
N GLY A 26 5.13 -9.55 -9.36
CA GLY A 26 4.06 -9.82 -8.40
C GLY A 26 3.07 -8.68 -8.20
N ASP A 27 1.87 -9.01 -7.74
CA ASP A 27 0.81 -8.04 -7.48
C ASP A 27 0.92 -7.37 -6.10
N LEU A 28 0.49 -6.12 -6.05
CA LEU A 28 0.36 -5.32 -4.85
C LEU A 28 -1.00 -5.56 -4.19
N VAL A 29 -0.99 -6.02 -2.94
CA VAL A 29 -2.21 -6.24 -2.16
C VAL A 29 -2.21 -5.37 -0.90
N ARG A 30 -3.41 -5.03 -0.43
CA ARG A 30 -3.56 -4.39 0.87
C ARG A 30 -3.31 -5.40 1.98
N GLU A 31 -2.36 -5.11 2.85
CA GLU A 31 -2.04 -5.94 4.01
C GLU A 31 -1.63 -5.07 5.20
N ARG A 32 -1.24 -5.70 6.32
CA ARG A 32 -0.68 -5.00 7.47
C ARG A 32 0.81 -5.26 7.54
N TYR A 33 1.60 -4.23 7.25
CA TYR A 33 3.04 -4.30 7.40
C TYR A 33 3.44 -3.78 8.78
N LYS A 34 3.96 -4.67 9.63
CA LYS A 34 4.38 -4.33 11.02
C LYS A 34 3.30 -3.64 11.87
N GLY A 35 2.03 -4.00 11.65
CA GLY A 35 0.88 -3.45 12.39
C GLY A 35 0.22 -2.24 11.72
N ASP A 36 0.92 -1.57 10.82
CA ASP A 36 0.41 -0.46 10.03
C ASP A 36 -0.29 -0.96 8.76
N ARG A 37 -1.29 -0.21 8.27
CA ARG A 37 -1.93 -0.52 6.99
C ARG A 37 -0.95 -0.21 5.87
N ALA A 38 -0.74 -1.17 4.99
CA ALA A 38 0.21 -1.05 3.90
C ALA A 38 -0.32 -1.73 2.64
N VAL A 39 0.27 -1.34 1.51
CA VAL A 39 0.16 -2.10 0.28
C VAL A 39 1.50 -2.76 0.04
N VAL A 40 1.50 -4.09 0.01
CA VAL A 40 2.70 -4.93 -0.03
C VAL A 40 2.60 -5.87 -1.21
N CYS A 41 3.72 -6.12 -1.89
CA CYS A 41 3.78 -7.12 -2.94
C CYS A 41 3.67 -8.54 -2.35
N VAL A 42 2.81 -9.38 -2.91
CA VAL A 42 2.63 -10.78 -2.46
C VAL A 42 3.83 -11.66 -2.75
N GLU A 43 4.58 -11.38 -3.82
CA GLU A 43 5.71 -12.21 -4.25
C GLU A 43 6.99 -11.86 -3.48
N CYS A 44 7.39 -10.58 -3.49
CA CYS A 44 8.67 -10.16 -2.89
C CYS A 44 8.54 -9.55 -1.49
N GLY A 45 7.33 -9.30 -0.98
CA GLY A 45 7.11 -8.69 0.32
C GLY A 45 7.48 -7.20 0.41
N THR A 46 7.77 -6.55 -0.73
CA THR A 46 8.20 -5.14 -0.75
C THR A 46 7.00 -4.22 -0.50
N PRO A 47 7.05 -3.31 0.49
CA PRO A 47 5.97 -2.37 0.77
C PRO A 47 6.01 -1.20 -0.21
N ALA A 48 4.95 -1.04 -1.02
CA ALA A 48 4.80 0.09 -1.94
C ALA A 48 4.32 1.37 -1.24
N ALA A 49 3.46 1.22 -0.22
CA ALA A 49 2.98 2.34 0.60
C ALA A 49 2.61 1.85 2.00
N ARG A 50 2.76 2.69 3.03
CA ARG A 50 2.31 2.43 4.39
C ARG A 50 1.71 3.69 5.02
N ALA A 51 0.75 3.50 5.92
CA ALA A 51 0.16 4.56 6.72
C ALA A 51 -0.07 4.07 8.16
N PRO A 52 0.27 4.89 9.16
CA PRO A 52 -0.02 4.59 10.56
C PRO A 52 -1.53 4.58 10.88
#